data_AF-A0A5B9WJN2-F1
#
_entry.id   AF-A0A5B9WJN2-F1
#
_cell.length_a   1.000
_cell.length_b   1.000
_cell.length_c   1.000
_cell.angle_alpha   90.00
_cell.angle_beta   90.00
_cell.angle_gamma   90.00
#
_symmetry.space_group_name_H-M   'P 1'
#
loop_
_entity.id
_entity.type
_entity.pdbx_description
1 polymer ?
#
loop_
_entity_poly.entity_id
_entity_poly.type
_entity_poly.pdbx_seq_one_letter_code
_entity_poly.pdbx_strand_id
1 'polypeptide(L)'
;MKKIKLVALVGALILSAAGGYANYQMRAQHYYIVAGTSQYNSFYPVALEEPSGTCGAPGFDNVCVVSAANGYQQGQSIPSYECIIISSYD
;
A
#
# COMPACT_ATOMS: atom_id res chain seq x y z
N MET A 1 -49.42 3.23 -26.22
CA MET A 1 -48.51 3.53 -25.09
C MET A 1 -47.47 2.42 -24.93
N LYS A 2 -46.35 2.41 -25.68
CA LYS A 2 -45.28 1.39 -25.50
C LYS A 2 -43.91 1.86 -26.04
N LYS A 3 -43.16 2.73 -25.34
CA LYS A 3 -41.76 3.05 -25.70
C LYS A 3 -40.85 3.49 -24.53
N ILE A 4 -41.05 3.00 -23.29
CA ILE A 4 -40.23 3.49 -22.14
C ILE A 4 -39.77 2.35 -21.21
N LYS A 5 -39.05 1.35 -21.72
CA LYS A 5 -38.49 0.30 -20.84
C LYS A 5 -37.02 -0.08 -21.08
N LEU A 6 -36.37 0.37 -22.15
CA LEU A 6 -34.99 -0.05 -22.44
C LEU A 6 -33.90 0.92 -21.96
N VAL A 7 -34.21 2.20 -21.72
CA VAL A 7 -33.19 3.23 -21.45
C VAL A 7 -32.65 3.16 -20.01
N ALA A 8 -33.44 2.67 -19.05
CA ALA A 8 -33.03 2.58 -17.66
C ALA A 8 -31.94 1.50 -17.40
N LEU A 9 -31.89 0.45 -18.23
CA LEU A 9 -30.94 -0.65 -18.03
C LEU A 9 -29.51 -0.26 -18.44
N VAL A 10 -29.36 0.58 -19.46
CA VAL A 10 -28.05 1.02 -19.96
C VAL A 10 -27.41 2.04 -19.00
N GLY A 11 -28.20 2.90 -18.36
CA GLY A 11 -27.69 3.87 -17.38
C GLY A 11 -27.09 3.22 -16.13
N ALA A 12 -27.65 2.09 -15.67
CA ALA A 12 -27.16 1.38 -14.49
C ALA A 12 -25.79 0.71 -14.74
N LEU A 13 -25.55 0.16 -15.93
CA LEU A 13 -24.28 -0.51 -16.28
C LEU A 13 -23.09 0.46 -16.35
N ILE A 14 -23.31 1.70 -16.78
CA ILE A 14 -22.25 2.72 -16.91
C ILE A 14 -21.80 3.21 -15.52
N LEU A 15 -22.73 3.32 -14.56
CA LEU A 15 -22.43 3.73 -13.18
C LEU A 15 -21.67 2.64 -12.40
N SER A 16 -21.97 1.36 -12.64
CA SER A 16 -21.26 0.24 -12.02
C SER A 16 -19.82 0.10 -12.51
N ALA A 17 -19.51 0.51 -13.75
CA ALA A 17 -18.15 0.48 -14.26
C ALA A 17 -17.28 1.60 -13.64
N ALA A 18 -17.80 2.82 -13.50
CA ALA A 18 -17.03 3.94 -12.95
C ALA A 18 -16.67 3.76 -11.46
N GLY A 19 -17.54 3.13 -10.66
CA GLY A 19 -17.28 2.84 -9.24
C GLY A 19 -16.34 1.66 -8.99
N GLY A 20 -16.26 0.71 -9.93
CA GLY A 20 -15.37 -0.46 -9.85
C GLY A 20 -13.91 -0.12 -10.10
N TYR A 21 -13.62 0.80 -11.02
CA TYR A 21 -12.25 1.21 -11.35
C TYR A 21 -11.66 2.26 -10.40
N ALA A 22 -12.48 3.00 -9.66
CA ALA A 22 -12.00 3.98 -8.69
C ALA A 22 -11.38 3.35 -7.42
N ASN A 23 -11.75 2.10 -7.11
CA ASN A 23 -11.28 1.40 -5.90
C ASN A 23 -10.19 0.35 -6.17
N TYR A 24 -9.93 0.01 -7.44
CA TYR A 24 -8.93 -0.99 -7.84
C TYR A 24 -7.56 -0.38 -8.21
N GLN A 25 -7.34 0.88 -7.85
CA GLN A 25 -6.01 1.41 -7.62
C GLN A 25 -5.89 1.71 -6.12
N MET A 26 -5.84 0.66 -5.30
CA MET A 26 -5.11 0.74 -4.04
C MET A 26 -3.68 1.08 -4.43
N ARG A 27 -3.36 2.37 -4.57
CA ARG A 27 -2.03 2.84 -4.92
C ARG A 27 -1.10 2.30 -3.84
N ALA A 28 -0.28 1.32 -4.20
CA ALA A 28 0.75 0.84 -3.31
C ALA A 28 1.60 2.05 -2.91
N GLN A 29 1.63 2.36 -1.62
CA GLN A 29 2.40 3.48 -1.08
C GLN A 29 3.72 2.94 -0.56
N HIS A 30 4.77 3.75 -0.68
CA HIS A 30 6.07 3.43 -0.12
C HIS A 30 6.14 3.94 1.32
N TYR A 31 6.62 3.09 2.22
CA TYR A 31 6.77 3.39 3.63
C TYR A 31 8.22 3.17 4.03
N TYR A 32 8.82 4.17 4.66
CA TYR A 32 10.11 4.02 5.31
C TYR A 32 9.94 3.24 6.62
N ILE A 33 10.82 2.31 6.87
CA ILE A 33 10.78 1.41 8.03
C ILE A 33 11.83 1.85 9.05
N VAL A 34 11.53 1.65 10.34
CA VAL A 34 12.45 1.93 11.44
C VAL A 34 13.78 1.19 11.25
N ALA A 35 14.88 1.88 11.59
CA ALA A 35 16.24 1.35 11.69
C ALA A 35 16.32 -0.08 12.24
N GLY A 36 17.19 -0.93 11.67
CA GLY A 36 17.52 -2.24 12.23
C GLY A 36 16.36 -3.25 12.23
N THR A 37 15.29 -2.97 11.48
CA THR A 37 14.17 -3.92 11.34
C THR A 37 14.56 -5.03 10.38
N SER A 38 14.64 -6.27 10.88
CA SER A 38 14.99 -7.41 10.05
C SER A 38 13.94 -7.70 8.97
N GLN A 39 14.36 -8.13 7.78
CA GLN A 39 13.52 -8.62 6.70
C GLN A 39 12.70 -9.86 7.09
N TYR A 40 13.14 -10.61 8.09
CA TYR A 40 12.42 -11.77 8.60
C TYR A 40 11.37 -11.44 9.67
N ASN A 41 11.25 -10.17 10.06
CA ASN A 41 10.23 -9.76 11.03
C ASN A 41 8.82 -9.95 10.45
N SER A 42 7.89 -10.40 11.29
CA SER A 42 6.49 -10.54 10.89
C SER A 42 5.79 -9.20 10.67
N PHE A 43 6.36 -8.10 11.17
CA PHE A 43 5.84 -6.74 11.06
C PHE A 43 6.96 -5.74 10.80
N TYR A 44 6.68 -4.73 9.98
CA TYR A 44 7.58 -3.63 9.69
C TYR A 44 7.00 -2.31 10.23
N PRO A 45 7.57 -1.74 11.31
CA PRO A 45 7.11 -0.47 11.85
C PRO A 45 7.49 0.69 10.91
N VAL A 46 6.49 1.51 10.55
CA VAL A 46 6.67 2.72 9.76
C VAL A 46 7.42 3.76 10.58
N ALA A 47 8.50 4.29 10.03
CA ALA A 47 9.35 5.27 10.69
C ALA A 47 8.57 6.55 11.05
N LEU A 48 8.97 7.19 12.15
CA LEU A 48 8.38 8.46 12.62
C LEU A 48 8.93 9.68 11.86
N GLU A 49 10.04 9.52 11.14
CA GLU A 49 10.71 10.57 10.36
C GLU A 49 11.12 9.98 9.00
N GLU A 50 10.95 10.76 7.92
CA GLU A 50 11.37 10.40 6.55
C GLU A 50 12.59 11.24 6.11
N PRO A 51 13.66 10.62 5.56
CA PRO A 51 13.93 9.18 5.57
C PRO A 51 14.16 8.68 7.00
N SER A 52 13.87 7.41 7.29
CA SER A 52 14.33 6.84 8.56
C SER A 52 15.85 6.97 8.57
N GLY A 53 16.41 7.68 9.56
CA GLY A 53 17.78 8.24 9.50
C GLY A 53 18.93 7.21 9.42
N THR A 54 18.65 5.96 9.08
CA THR A 54 19.47 4.76 9.24
C THR A 54 19.37 3.78 8.07
N CYS A 55 18.73 4.14 6.95
CA CYS A 55 18.72 3.37 5.70
C CYS A 55 20.11 3.24 5.00
N GLY A 56 21.19 3.12 5.78
CA GLY A 56 22.56 2.99 5.31
C GLY A 56 23.51 2.50 6.41
N ALA A 57 23.05 1.65 7.33
CA ALA A 57 23.84 1.15 8.46
C ALA A 57 24.08 -0.37 8.37
N PRO A 58 25.35 -0.87 8.25
CA PRO A 58 25.80 -2.15 7.66
C PRO A 58 25.24 -3.47 8.26
N GLY A 59 24.87 -4.45 7.41
CA GLY A 59 24.18 -5.72 7.77
C GLY A 59 22.98 -6.17 6.88
N PHE A 60 23.21 -7.11 5.96
CA PHE A 60 22.34 -7.71 4.91
C PHE A 60 20.88 -8.13 5.20
N ASP A 61 20.34 -7.82 6.37
CA ASP A 61 19.04 -8.27 6.81
C ASP A 61 18.07 -7.13 7.17
N ASN A 62 18.43 -5.85 7.00
CA ASN A 62 17.59 -4.75 7.46
C ASN A 62 16.73 -4.14 6.34
N VAL A 63 15.46 -3.89 6.63
CA VAL A 63 14.48 -3.30 5.71
C VAL A 63 14.51 -1.77 5.82
N CYS A 64 14.63 -1.09 4.69
CA CYS A 64 14.52 0.38 4.62
C CYS A 64 13.16 0.83 4.09
N VAL A 65 12.70 0.25 2.97
CA VAL A 65 11.45 0.65 2.32
C VAL A 65 10.63 -0.58 2.02
N VAL A 66 9.35 -0.51 2.36
CA VAL A 66 8.34 -1.47 1.90
C VAL A 66 7.27 -0.76 1.08
N SER A 67 6.60 -1.52 0.22
CA SER A 67 5.42 -1.08 -0.49
C SER A 67 4.21 -1.86 0.02
N ALA A 68 3.18 -1.17 0.48
CA ALA A 68 1.98 -1.78 1.03
C ALA A 68 0.70 -1.10 0.53
N ALA A 69 -0.42 -1.78 0.64
CA ALA A 69 -1.72 -1.24 0.26
C ALA A 69 -2.30 -0.35 1.38
N ASN A 70 -2.21 0.97 1.15
CA ASN A 70 -2.93 2.09 1.82
C ASN A 70 -2.84 2.29 3.35
N GLY A 71 -2.53 3.54 3.72
CA GLY A 71 -3.06 4.19 4.92
C GLY A 71 -2.25 4.06 6.22
N TYR A 72 -1.09 3.40 6.21
CA TYR A 72 -0.29 3.30 7.42
C TYR A 72 0.30 4.67 7.79
N GLN A 73 0.01 5.12 8.99
CA GLN A 73 0.59 6.31 9.58
C GLN A 73 1.95 5.99 10.21
N GLN A 74 2.74 7.04 10.39
CA GLN A 74 3.99 6.96 11.14
C GLN A 74 3.77 6.31 12.51
N GLY A 75 4.63 5.36 12.88
CA GLY A 75 4.52 4.58 14.12
C GLY A 75 3.57 3.39 14.07
N GLN A 76 2.80 3.21 12.98
CA GLN A 76 2.02 1.99 12.77
C GLN A 76 2.91 0.87 12.24
N SER A 77 2.45 -0.37 12.39
CA SER A 77 3.16 -1.56 11.90
C SER A 77 2.44 -2.17 10.71
N ILE A 78 3.19 -2.40 9.64
CA ILE A 78 2.73 -3.07 8.43
C ILE A 78 3.00 -4.56 8.57
N PRO A 79 2.00 -5.44 8.49
CA PRO A 79 2.25 -6.88 8.48
C PRO A 79 3.08 -7.28 7.25
N SER A 80 4.07 -8.13 7.45
CA SER A 80 5.01 -8.57 6.39
C SER A 80 4.31 -9.22 5.18
N TYR A 81 3.17 -9.89 5.39
CA TYR A 81 2.39 -10.52 4.32
C TYR A 81 1.52 -9.52 3.53
N GLU A 82 1.38 -8.28 3.99
CA GLU A 82 0.59 -7.21 3.33
C GLU A 82 1.47 -6.23 2.55
N CYS A 83 2.78 -6.50 2.48
CA CYS A 83 3.73 -5.60 1.84
C CYS A 83 4.86 -6.34 1.11
N ILE A 84 5.59 -5.57 0.31
CA ILE A 84 6.74 -6.03 -0.47
C ILE A 84 7.94 -5.20 -0.05
N ILE A 85 9.04 -5.84 0.34
CA ILE A 85 10.31 -5.13 0.58
C ILE A 85 10.81 -4.59 -0.75
N ILE A 86 10.99 -3.28 -0.84
CA ILE A 86 11.48 -2.57 -2.03
C ILE A 86 12.98 -2.35 -1.94
N SER A 87 13.47 -2.04 -0.74
CA SER A 87 14.90 -1.89 -0.49
C SER A 87 15.26 -2.38 0.90
N SER A 88 16.27 -3.22 0.95
CA SER A 88 17.04 -3.53 2.15
C SER A 88 18.37 -2.77 2.12
N TYR A 89 19.01 -2.68 3.27
CA TYR A 89 20.39 -2.24 3.38
C TYR A 89 21.20 -3.31 4.09
N ASP A 90 22.50 -3.27 3.79
CA ASP A 90 23.46 -3.59 4.81
C ASP A 90 23.22 -2.60 5.93
#